data_AF-A0A265Q5J2-F1
#
_entry.id   AF-A0A265Q5J2-F1
#
_cell.length_a   1.000
_cell.length_b   1.000
_cell.length_c   1.000
_cell.angle_alpha   90.00
_cell.angle_beta   90.00
_cell.angle_gamma   90.00
#
_symmetry.space_group_name_H-M   'P 1'
#
loop_
_entity.id
_entity.type
_entity.pdbx_description
1 polymer ?
#
loop_
_entity_poly.entity_id
_entity_poly.type
_entity_poly.pdbx_seq_one_letter_code
_entity_poly.pdbx_strand_id
1 'polypeptide(L)'
;MMPDKILVVGHQISEYVFEFTKEIKDKDRIAEFENLFEEIVFSTGEWNEETYADIILQINHKEGIFTHPLEIWIDGDEATALIPGFVEDNIGRLSKSQLENLKAIIN
;
A
#
# COMPACT_ATOMS: atom_id res chain seq x y z
N MET A 1 -17.26 -14.97 -12.63
CA MET A 1 -15.86 -14.97 -13.09
C MET A 1 -15.00 -14.48 -11.94
N MET A 2 -13.89 -15.15 -11.61
CA MET A 2 -12.96 -14.61 -10.59
C MET A 2 -12.31 -13.33 -11.10
N PRO A 3 -12.10 -12.31 -10.24
CA PRO A 3 -11.45 -11.07 -10.65
C PRO A 3 -10.00 -11.35 -11.07
N ASP A 4 -9.50 -10.57 -12.02
CA ASP A 4 -8.15 -10.73 -12.58
C ASP A 4 -7.08 -10.22 -11.59
N LYS A 5 -7.45 -9.24 -10.76
CA LYS A 5 -6.65 -8.65 -9.69
C LYS A 5 -7.49 -8.54 -8.41
N ILE A 6 -6.85 -8.62 -7.25
CA ILE A 6 -7.45 -8.38 -5.94
C ILE A 6 -6.52 -7.44 -5.18
N LEU A 7 -7.04 -6.32 -4.68
CA LEU A 7 -6.32 -5.48 -3.73
C LEU A 7 -6.54 -6.07 -2.33
N VAL A 8 -5.45 -6.45 -1.65
CA VAL A 8 -5.48 -6.92 -0.27
C VAL A 8 -5.03 -5.80 0.66
N VAL A 9 -5.72 -5.70 1.80
CA VAL A 9 -5.43 -4.72 2.86
C VAL A 9 -5.12 -5.51 4.13
N GLY A 10 -4.04 -5.11 4.80
CA GLY A 10 -3.54 -5.81 5.97
C GLY A 10 -2.76 -4.89 6.89
N HIS A 11 -2.04 -5.52 7.81
CA HIS A 11 -1.16 -4.88 8.77
C HIS A 11 0.06 -5.76 9.01
N GLN A 12 1.13 -5.17 9.50
CA GLN A 12 2.34 -5.90 9.86
C GLN A 12 2.24 -6.42 11.29
N ILE A 13 2.56 -7.71 11.47
CA ILE A 13 2.50 -8.40 12.77
C ILE A 13 3.88 -8.83 13.29
N SER A 14 4.90 -8.79 12.43
CA SER A 14 6.32 -8.90 12.79
C SER A 14 7.19 -8.33 11.67
N GLU A 15 8.51 -8.27 11.89
CA GLU A 15 9.50 -7.77 10.92
C GLU A 15 9.33 -8.35 9.50
N TYR A 16 8.94 -9.62 9.37
CA TYR A 16 8.84 -10.31 8.07
C TYR A 16 7.45 -10.86 7.75
N VAL A 17 6.42 -10.50 8.54
CA VAL A 17 5.09 -11.12 8.41
C VAL A 17 4.00 -10.06 8.38
N PHE A 18 3.18 -10.14 7.33
CA PHE A 18 1.96 -9.36 7.16
C PHE A 18 0.74 -10.26 7.33
N GLU A 19 -0.31 -9.72 7.93
CA GLU A 19 -1.64 -10.33 7.96
C GLU A 19 -2.61 -9.50 7.11
N PHE A 20 -3.11 -10.10 6.03
CA PHE A 20 -4.14 -9.49 5.19
C PHE A 20 -5.52 -9.85 5.73
N THR A 21 -6.31 -8.83 6.07
CA THR A 21 -7.60 -8.99 6.74
C THR A 21 -8.78 -8.63 5.83
N LYS A 22 -8.53 -7.96 4.70
CA LYS A 22 -9.56 -7.54 3.76
C LYS A 22 -9.13 -7.73 2.31
N GLU A 23 -10.10 -8.16 1.49
CA GLU A 23 -9.96 -8.27 0.04
C GLU A 23 -10.93 -7.31 -0.66
N ILE A 24 -10.42 -6.55 -1.63
CA ILE A 24 -11.20 -5.68 -2.51
C ILE A 24 -11.12 -6.26 -3.92
N LYS A 25 -12.28 -6.67 -4.43
CA LYS A 25 -12.45 -7.34 -5.73
C LYS A 25 -13.13 -6.44 -6.79
N ASP A 26 -13.49 -5.24 -6.36
CA ASP A 26 -14.12 -4.23 -7.20
C ASP A 26 -13.08 -3.65 -8.17
N LYS A 27 -13.36 -3.72 -9.46
CA LYS A 27 -12.40 -3.31 -10.51
C LYS A 27 -12.16 -1.81 -10.51
N ASP A 28 -13.17 -1.01 -10.20
CA ASP A 28 -13.06 0.45 -10.22
C ASP A 28 -12.22 0.92 -9.02
N ARG A 29 -12.44 0.34 -7.83
CA ARG A 29 -11.60 0.64 -6.65
C ARG A 29 -10.15 0.22 -6.83
N ILE A 30 -9.88 -0.91 -7.49
CA ILE A 30 -8.52 -1.34 -7.79
C ILE A 30 -7.86 -0.35 -8.77
N ALA A 31 -8.58 0.08 -9.80
CA ALA A 31 -8.06 1.07 -10.75
C ALA A 31 -7.81 2.44 -10.07
N GLU A 32 -8.68 2.86 -9.16
CA GLU A 32 -8.47 4.06 -8.35
C GLU A 32 -7.21 3.97 -7.48
N PHE A 33 -6.95 2.80 -6.88
CA PHE A 33 -5.70 2.55 -6.15
C PHE A 33 -4.48 2.62 -7.06
N GLU A 34 -4.53 1.99 -8.24
CA GLU A 34 -3.43 2.05 -9.22
C GLU A 34 -3.14 3.50 -9.65
N ASN A 35 -4.17 4.30 -9.90
CA ASN A 35 -4.03 5.72 -10.21
C ASN A 35 -3.43 6.51 -9.04
N LEU A 36 -3.93 6.30 -7.81
CA LEU A 36 -3.37 6.93 -6.62
C LEU A 36 -1.89 6.59 -6.46
N PHE A 37 -1.51 5.33 -6.70
CA PHE A 37 -0.12 4.88 -6.62
C PHE A 37 0.77 5.61 -7.62
N GLU A 38 0.30 5.81 -8.86
CA GLU A 38 1.04 6.57 -9.89
C GLU A 38 1.22 8.06 -9.52
N GLU A 39 0.35 8.62 -8.69
CA GLU A 39 0.46 10.00 -8.21
C GLU A 39 1.46 10.18 -7.05
N ILE A 40 1.85 9.09 -6.38
CA ILE A 40 2.83 9.16 -5.29
C ILE A 40 4.22 9.38 -5.90
N VAL A 41 4.85 10.50 -5.55
CA VAL A 41 6.24 10.76 -5.94
C VAL A 41 7.17 10.03 -4.96
N PHE A 42 7.73 8.92 -5.43
CA PHE A 42 8.73 8.16 -4.68
C PHE A 42 10.14 8.70 -4.90
N SER A 43 10.95 8.64 -3.85
CA SER A 43 12.40 8.87 -3.89
C SER A 43 13.11 7.78 -3.12
N THR A 44 14.32 7.41 -3.54
CA THR A 44 15.12 6.44 -2.78
C THR A 44 15.69 7.08 -1.51
N GLY A 45 15.76 6.32 -0.43
CA GLY A 45 16.32 6.78 0.84
C GLY A 45 16.43 5.68 1.88
N GLU A 46 17.08 6.01 3.00
CA GLU A 46 17.11 5.15 4.19
C GLU A 46 15.82 5.34 4.99
N TRP A 47 15.12 4.24 5.29
CA TRP A 47 13.97 4.22 6.18
C TRP A 47 14.35 3.58 7.51
N ASN A 48 14.05 4.25 8.63
CA ASN A 48 14.40 3.77 9.97
C ASN A 48 13.25 3.99 10.96
N GLU A 49 12.01 3.62 10.58
CA GLU A 49 10.92 3.67 11.57
C GLU A 49 10.96 2.50 12.55
N GLU A 50 10.85 2.84 13.83
CA GLU A 50 10.82 1.88 14.94
C GLU A 50 9.45 1.22 15.12
N THR A 51 8.45 1.63 14.32
CA THR A 51 7.06 1.15 14.42
C THR A 51 6.62 0.42 13.16
N TYR A 52 5.67 -0.50 13.32
CA TYR A 52 5.03 -1.19 12.20
C TYR A 52 4.06 -0.26 11.48
N ALA A 53 3.96 -0.45 10.16
CA ALA A 53 3.03 0.31 9.33
C ALA A 53 1.57 0.09 9.77
N ASP A 54 0.79 1.18 9.73
CA ASP A 54 -0.64 1.16 10.04
C ASP A 54 -1.44 0.36 9.00
N ILE A 55 -1.00 0.40 7.73
CA ILE A 55 -1.67 -0.25 6.60
C ILE A 55 -0.64 -0.89 5.69
N ILE A 56 -0.88 -2.14 5.32
CA ILE A 56 -0.17 -2.86 4.25
C ILE A 56 -1.13 -3.06 3.07
N LEU A 57 -0.71 -2.67 1.88
CA LEU A 57 -1.47 -2.84 0.63
C LEU A 57 -0.68 -3.65 -0.38
N GLN A 58 -1.36 -4.51 -1.11
CA GLN A 58 -0.76 -5.30 -2.19
C GLN A 58 -1.81 -5.67 -3.24
N ILE A 59 -1.43 -5.67 -4.52
CA ILE A 59 -2.26 -6.22 -5.59
C ILE A 59 -1.80 -7.65 -5.88
N ASN A 60 -2.74 -8.59 -5.75
CA ASN A 60 -2.57 -9.99 -6.11
C ASN A 60 -3.22 -10.26 -7.46
N HIS A 61 -2.43 -10.74 -8.42
CA HIS A 61 -2.90 -11.15 -9.73
C HIS A 61 -3.26 -12.64 -9.72
N LYS A 62 -4.29 -13.01 -10.49
CA LYS A 62 -4.76 -14.39 -10.62
C LYS A 62 -3.67 -15.39 -11.06
N GLU A 63 -2.63 -14.91 -11.73
CA GLU A 63 -1.49 -15.71 -12.20
C GLU A 63 -0.49 -16.07 -11.08
N GLY A 64 -0.76 -15.66 -9.84
CA GLY A 64 0.12 -15.91 -8.68
C GLY A 64 1.26 -14.89 -8.55
N ILE A 65 1.21 -13.80 -9.33
CA ILE A 65 2.14 -12.67 -9.25
C ILE A 65 1.53 -11.61 -8.34
N PHE A 66 2.34 -10.93 -7.54
CA PHE A 66 1.91 -9.83 -6.68
C PHE A 66 2.83 -8.62 -6.81
N THR A 67 2.30 -7.44 -6.53
CA THR A 67 3.12 -6.23 -6.36
C THR A 67 3.89 -6.29 -5.05
N HIS A 68 5.03 -5.58 -4.97
CA HIS A 68 5.65 -5.33 -3.68
C HIS A 68 4.62 -4.72 -2.71
N PRO A 69 4.66 -5.09 -1.42
CA PRO A 69 3.80 -4.50 -0.43
C PRO A 69 4.10 -3.00 -0.33
N LEU A 70 3.04 -2.21 -0.31
CA LEU A 70 3.09 -0.80 0.01
C LEU A 70 2.74 -0.66 1.49
N GLU A 71 3.71 -0.20 2.28
CA GLU A 71 3.56 -0.01 3.72
C GLU A 71 3.27 1.46 4.00
N ILE A 72 2.30 1.76 4.85
CA ILE A 72 1.82 3.12 5.08
C ILE A 72 1.76 3.42 6.57
N TRP A 73 2.41 4.51 6.98
CA TRP A 73 2.33 5.11 8.31
C TRP A 73 1.50 6.39 8.23
N ILE A 74 0.51 6.54 9.10
CA ILE A 74 -0.40 7.69 9.13
C ILE A 74 0.10 8.71 10.16
N ASP A 75 0.50 9.87 9.66
CA ASP A 75 1.02 10.98 10.45
C ASP A 75 -0.02 12.12 10.49
N GLY A 76 -1.10 11.89 11.24
CA GLY A 76 -2.22 12.81 11.36
C GLY A 76 -3.05 12.90 10.07
N ASP A 77 -2.93 14.03 9.37
CA ASP A 77 -3.66 14.29 8.11
C ASP A 77 -2.86 13.86 6.87
N GLU A 78 -1.60 13.45 7.01
CA GLU A 78 -0.75 12.97 5.92
C GLU A 78 -0.32 11.52 6.19
N ALA A 79 0.35 10.90 5.23
CA ALA A 79 0.92 9.57 5.45
C ALA A 79 2.24 9.41 4.70
N THR A 80 3.13 8.58 5.25
CA THR A 80 4.34 8.15 4.58
C THR A 80 4.12 6.76 4.00
N ALA A 81 4.51 6.56 2.75
CA ALA A 81 4.42 5.30 2.04
C ALA A 81 5.81 4.74 1.74
N LEU A 82 5.98 3.45 1.93
CA LEU A 82 7.24 2.75 1.73
C LEU A 82 7.01 1.57 0.79
N ILE A 83 7.90 1.41 -0.17
CA ILE A 83 8.09 0.16 -0.90
C ILE A 83 9.46 -0.36 -0.50
N PRO A 84 9.53 -1.45 0.27
CA PRO A 84 10.79 -2.03 0.70
C PRO A 84 11.64 -2.43 -0.51
N GLY A 85 12.86 -1.91 -0.56
CA GLY A 85 13.82 -2.22 -1.61
C GLY A 85 14.86 -3.24 -1.16
N PHE A 86 15.61 -3.78 -2.11
CA PHE A 86 16.70 -4.71 -1.81
C PHE A 86 18.01 -3.99 -1.43
N VAL A 87 18.16 -2.73 -1.82
CA VAL A 87 19.36 -1.90 -1.62
C VAL A 87 19.01 -0.57 -0.97
N GLU A 88 18.01 0.13 -1.51
CA GLU A 88 17.44 1.35 -0.94
C GLU A 88 15.92 1.25 -1.01
N ASP A 89 15.23 1.75 0.01
CA ASP A 89 13.78 1.79 0.02
C ASP A 89 13.26 2.94 -0.84
N ASN A 90 12.05 2.78 -1.38
CA ASN A 90 11.36 3.86 -2.06
C ASN A 90 10.34 4.47 -1.10
N ILE A 91 10.57 5.72 -0.74
CA ILE A 91 9.76 6.46 0.22
C ILE A 91 8.97 7.52 -0.54
N GLY A 92 7.67 7.55 -0.32
CA GLY A 92 6.73 8.53 -0.85
C GLY A 92 5.91 9.17 0.26
N ARG A 93 5.27 10.29 -0.03
CA ARG A 93 4.33 10.94 0.89
C ARG A 93 2.96 11.08 0.24
N LEU A 94 1.94 10.75 1.00
CA LEU A 94 0.56 11.00 0.68
C LEU A 94 0.17 12.32 1.35
N SER A 95 -0.23 13.28 0.52
CA SER A 95 -0.94 14.46 0.99
C SER A 95 -2.28 14.08 1.64
N LYS A 96 -2.89 15.03 2.36
CA LYS A 96 -4.22 14.83 2.94
C LYS A 96 -5.27 14.31 1.98
N SER A 97 -5.37 14.90 0.79
CA SER A 97 -6.33 14.45 -0.23
C SER A 97 -6.04 13.03 -0.72
N GLN A 98 -4.77 12.66 -0.84
CA GLN A 98 -4.36 11.31 -1.23
C GLN A 98 -4.66 10.28 -0.13
N LEU A 99 -4.44 10.65 1.14
CA LEU A 99 -4.80 9.80 2.28
C LEU A 99 -6.32 9.65 2.42
N GLU A 100 -7.10 10.71 2.21
CA GLU A 100 -8.56 10.64 2.19
C GLU A 100 -9.07 9.77 1.04
N ASN A 101 -8.48 9.90 -0.15
CA ASN A 101 -8.78 9.04 -1.29
C ASN A 101 -8.46 7.58 -0.98
N LEU A 102 -7.28 7.30 -0.41
CA LEU A 102 -6.92 5.96 0.03
C LEU A 102 -7.93 5.37 1.01
N LYS A 103 -8.32 6.14 2.02
CA LYS A 103 -9.33 5.73 3.02
C LYS A 103 -10.67 5.41 2.36
N ALA A 104 -11.08 6.15 1.33
CA ALA A 104 -12.29 5.83 0.56
C ALA A 104 -12.13 4.53 -0.25
N ILE A 105 -10.97 4.35 -0.90
CA ILE A 105 -10.63 3.16 -1.69
C ILE A 105 -10.59 1.89 -0.84
N ILE A 106 -10.24 1.96 0.44
CA ILE A 106 -10.08 0.78 1.31
C ILE A 106 -11.22 0.53 2.29
N ASN A 107 -12.18 1.45 2.47
CA ASN A 107 -13.37 1.26 3.32
C ASN A 107 -14.55 0.64 2.57
#